data_AF-A0A4Q7UGZ6-F1
#
_entry.id   AF-A0A4Q7UGZ6-F1
#
_cell.length_a   1.000
_cell.length_b   1.000
_cell.length_c   1.000
_cell.angle_alpha   90.00
_cell.angle_beta   90.00
_cell.angle_gamma   90.00
#
_symmetry.space_group_name_H-M   'P 1'
#
loop_
_entity.id
_entity.type
_entity.pdbx_description
1 polymer ?
#
loop_
_entity_poly.entity_id
_entity_poly.type
_entity_poly.pdbx_seq_one_letter_code
_entity_poly.pdbx_strand_id
1 'polypeptide(L)'
;MRRTWLFFRKSPLVAVLGAGIAFTLAVLGQALVGQLGQNVADKATTQSTWLTVVLIFILIVAIAILASLRGSVEELTRRAGLSIQYYPLDPGQHSPERDEKARALYAAARMVIESAKEDGDSRIYAVNSFVEVGVQPGDVHVKDHSLRYLESLNRKLGKVTYHRIVQLSHFDMNRLERHPDESISELVAENYLAHYREIVKAGQQGKEAVLEAVLGKYPTCFVLVQNAADGKYGGRLIWQMHQHVDGRPREDTVELTGIYIINDPDGIFIGTFVRWFNDLRAAQRPRRHLTLANLNGTAPVERTTTATPATPRPRRPWWPGRRAPADQVEER
;
A
#
# COMPACT_ATOMS: atom_id res chain seq x y z
N MET A 1 -0.71 -6.52 39.74
CA MET A 1 -0.67 -5.94 38.38
C MET A 1 0.43 -6.64 37.58
N ARG A 2 0.07 -7.11 36.39
CA ARG A 2 0.74 -8.16 35.61
C ARG A 2 2.07 -7.69 34.99
N ARG A 3 3.11 -8.53 35.12
CA ARG A 3 4.31 -8.54 34.29
C ARG A 3 3.94 -9.11 32.91
N THR A 4 3.93 -8.28 31.87
CA THR A 4 3.85 -8.74 30.48
C THR A 4 5.26 -8.97 29.96
N TRP A 5 5.56 -10.24 29.71
CA TRP A 5 6.71 -10.73 28.98
C TRP A 5 6.67 -10.22 27.54
N LEU A 6 7.66 -9.42 27.13
CA LEU A 6 7.87 -9.04 25.73
C LEU A 6 8.58 -10.20 25.03
N PHE A 7 7.82 -11.03 24.32
CA PHE A 7 8.36 -11.94 23.32
C PHE A 7 8.85 -11.11 22.11
N PHE A 8 10.15 -10.86 22.06
CA PHE A 8 10.82 -10.37 20.86
C PHE A 8 10.83 -11.46 19.80
N ARG A 9 9.81 -11.49 18.93
CA ARG A 9 9.81 -12.36 17.76
C ARG A 9 10.61 -11.66 16.65
N LYS A 10 11.85 -12.13 16.47
CA LYS A 10 12.79 -11.72 15.41
C LYS A 10 12.10 -11.74 14.04
N SER A 11 12.30 -10.71 13.21
CA SER A 11 11.78 -10.67 11.82
C SER A 11 12.05 -11.99 11.10
N PRO A 12 11.01 -12.72 10.65
CA PRO A 12 11.16 -14.08 10.12
C PRO A 12 12.03 -14.12 8.87
N LEU A 13 12.08 -13.07 8.05
CA LEU A 13 12.87 -13.03 6.82
C LEU A 13 14.38 -12.90 7.08
N VAL A 14 14.78 -12.07 8.05
CA VAL A 14 16.19 -11.94 8.49
C VAL A 14 16.60 -13.17 9.31
N ALA A 15 15.68 -13.75 10.07
CA ALA A 15 15.91 -15.01 10.78
C ALA A 15 16.03 -16.21 9.83
N VAL A 16 15.25 -16.27 8.75
CA VAL A 16 15.27 -17.34 7.73
C VAL A 16 16.47 -17.19 6.80
N LEU A 17 16.81 -15.97 6.34
CA LEU A 17 18.04 -15.75 5.58
C LEU A 17 19.28 -15.99 6.45
N GLY A 18 19.27 -15.51 7.69
CA GLY A 18 20.34 -15.77 8.65
C GLY A 18 20.46 -17.26 9.02
N ALA A 19 19.35 -17.96 9.19
CA ALA A 19 19.32 -19.40 9.45
C ALA A 19 19.70 -20.22 8.22
N GLY A 20 19.32 -19.79 7.01
CA GLY A 20 19.71 -20.43 5.76
C GLY A 20 21.22 -20.31 5.52
N ILE A 21 21.79 -19.12 5.74
CA ILE A 21 23.24 -18.90 5.68
C ILE A 21 23.94 -19.73 6.76
N ALA A 22 23.46 -19.71 8.01
CA ALA A 22 24.05 -20.50 9.09
C ALA A 22 23.96 -22.02 8.85
N PHE A 23 22.83 -22.50 8.30
CA PHE A 23 22.63 -23.90 7.93
C PHE A 23 23.56 -24.32 6.79
N THR A 24 23.68 -23.50 5.75
CA THR A 24 24.58 -23.76 4.62
C THR A 24 26.04 -23.81 5.09
N LEU A 25 26.43 -22.90 6.00
CA LEU A 25 27.75 -22.88 6.60
C LEU A 25 28.00 -24.07 7.54
N ALA A 26 26.99 -24.53 8.27
CA ALA A 26 27.07 -25.73 9.10
C ALA A 26 27.20 -27.01 8.26
N VAL A 27 26.46 -27.12 7.16
CA VAL A 27 26.54 -28.24 6.20
C VAL A 27 27.90 -28.26 5.50
N LEU A 28 28.40 -27.11 5.04
CA LEU A 28 29.75 -26.97 4.48
C LEU A 28 30.84 -27.32 5.50
N GLY A 29 30.68 -26.87 6.75
CA GLY A 29 31.59 -27.20 7.84
C GLY A 29 31.63 -28.69 8.16
N GLN A 30 30.46 -29.35 8.22
CA GLN A 30 30.39 -30.80 8.43
C GLN A 30 30.95 -31.58 7.24
N ALA A 31 30.72 -31.15 6.01
CA ALA A 31 31.30 -31.76 4.81
C ALA A 31 32.84 -31.65 4.82
N LEU A 32 33.39 -30.49 5.18
CA LEU A 32 34.84 -30.27 5.28
C LEU A 32 35.48 -31.09 6.42
N VAL A 33 34.83 -31.19 7.58
CA VAL A 33 35.31 -32.03 8.70
C VAL A 33 35.22 -33.52 8.35
N GLY A 34 34.16 -33.95 7.67
CA GLY A 34 34.02 -35.33 7.17
C GLY A 34 35.12 -35.68 6.16
N GLN A 35 35.42 -34.77 5.24
CA GLN A 35 36.50 -34.93 4.27
C GLN A 35 37.89 -34.91 4.93
N LEU A 36 38.09 -34.12 5.98
CA LEU A 36 39.32 -34.13 6.79
C LEU A 36 39.48 -35.48 7.51
N GLY A 37 38.41 -36.02 8.09
CA GLY A 37 38.40 -37.34 8.73
C GLY A 37 38.71 -38.48 7.76
N GLN A 38 38.16 -38.43 6.55
CA GLN A 38 38.48 -39.38 5.47
C GLN A 38 39.93 -39.25 5.00
N ASN A 39 40.42 -38.02 4.75
CA ASN A 39 41.81 -37.80 4.35
C ASN A 39 42.83 -38.29 5.40
N VAL A 40 42.51 -38.18 6.69
CA VAL A 40 43.33 -38.71 7.80
C VAL A 40 43.24 -40.24 7.86
N ALA A 41 42.06 -40.83 7.68
CA ALA A 41 41.86 -42.27 7.65
C ALA A 41 42.56 -42.94 6.45
N ASP A 42 42.55 -42.28 5.29
CA ASP A 42 43.11 -42.77 4.03
C ASP A 42 44.62 -42.53 3.89
N LYS A 43 45.28 -41.96 4.91
CA LYS A 43 46.69 -41.54 4.89
C LYS A 43 47.03 -40.68 3.66
N ALA A 44 46.10 -39.82 3.23
CA ALA A 44 46.30 -38.93 2.12
C ALA A 44 47.48 -37.97 2.40
N THR A 45 48.22 -37.59 1.36
CA THR A 45 49.42 -36.75 1.46
C THR A 45 49.11 -35.41 2.14
N THR A 46 50.09 -34.93 2.92
CA THR A 46 50.07 -33.73 3.79
C THR A 46 49.50 -32.47 3.12
N GLN A 47 49.57 -32.38 1.79
CA GLN A 47 49.14 -31.23 1.00
C GLN A 47 47.61 -31.10 0.88
N SER A 48 46.88 -32.22 0.78
CA SER A 48 45.40 -32.24 0.72
C SER A 48 44.78 -31.83 2.06
N THR A 49 45.33 -32.37 3.15
CA THR A 49 44.89 -32.06 4.52
C THR A 49 45.09 -30.58 4.87
N TRP A 50 46.18 -29.96 4.42
CA TRP A 50 46.46 -28.55 4.70
C TRP A 50 45.50 -27.59 3.98
N LEU A 51 45.12 -27.89 2.74
CA LEU A 51 44.10 -27.13 2.00
C LEU A 51 42.75 -27.16 2.70
N THR A 52 42.32 -28.31 3.22
CA THR A 52 41.08 -28.44 3.97
C THR A 52 41.11 -27.65 5.29
N VAL A 53 42.24 -27.67 6.01
CA VAL A 53 42.42 -26.86 7.24
C VAL A 53 42.32 -25.36 6.94
N VAL A 54 42.96 -24.89 5.86
CA VAL A 54 42.88 -23.49 5.42
C VAL A 54 41.45 -23.10 5.03
N LEU A 55 40.73 -23.96 4.32
CA LEU A 55 39.31 -23.74 3.97
C LEU A 55 38.42 -23.63 5.21
N ILE A 56 38.61 -24.49 6.21
CA ILE A 56 37.89 -24.41 7.49
C ILE A 56 38.21 -23.09 8.19
N PHE A 57 39.48 -22.67 8.22
CA PHE A 57 39.88 -21.41 8.83
C PHE A 57 39.23 -20.21 8.14
N ILE A 58 39.24 -20.14 6.80
CA ILE A 58 38.58 -19.09 6.03
C ILE A 58 37.08 -19.05 6.31
N LEU A 59 36.43 -20.22 6.42
CA LEU A 59 35.01 -20.32 6.73
C LEU A 59 34.68 -19.76 8.11
N ILE A 60 35.48 -20.10 9.13
CA ILE A 60 35.34 -19.58 10.50
C ILE A 60 35.51 -18.06 10.52
N VAL A 61 36.52 -17.54 9.82
CA VAL A 61 36.76 -16.09 9.72
C VAL A 61 35.59 -15.39 9.02
N ALA A 62 35.04 -15.95 7.93
CA ALA A 62 33.88 -15.39 7.25
C ALA A 62 32.64 -15.37 8.13
N ILE A 63 32.38 -16.44 8.89
CA ILE A 63 31.29 -16.50 9.88
C ILE A 63 31.47 -15.41 10.95
N ALA A 64 32.68 -15.25 11.48
CA ALA A 64 32.97 -14.25 12.51
C ALA A 64 32.78 -12.81 12.00
N ILE A 65 33.19 -12.52 10.77
CA ILE A 65 32.98 -11.22 10.12
C ILE A 65 31.49 -10.94 9.91
N LEU A 66 30.71 -11.91 9.41
CA LEU A 66 29.26 -11.76 9.26
C LEU A 66 28.56 -11.54 10.61
N ALA A 67 28.96 -12.28 11.65
CA ALA A 67 28.42 -12.13 12.99
C ALA A 67 28.74 -10.73 13.58
N SER A 68 29.97 -10.25 13.38
CA SER A 68 30.41 -8.91 13.80
C SER A 68 29.66 -7.80 13.05
N LEU A 69 29.44 -7.94 11.75
CA LEU A 69 28.64 -7.01 10.94
C LEU A 69 27.20 -6.96 11.43
N ARG A 70 26.58 -8.13 11.68
CA ARG A 70 25.23 -8.21 12.22
C ARG A 70 25.14 -7.53 13.60
N GLY A 71 26.08 -7.81 14.49
CA GLY A 71 26.13 -7.19 15.82
C GLY A 71 26.30 -5.67 15.74
N SER A 72 27.12 -5.18 14.81
CA SER A 72 27.35 -3.75 14.60
C SER A 72 26.10 -3.04 14.06
N VAL A 73 25.39 -3.68 13.11
CA VAL A 73 24.12 -3.16 12.57
C VAL A 73 23.01 -3.16 13.63
N GLU A 74 22.90 -4.24 14.43
CA GLU A 74 21.94 -4.32 15.52
C GLU A 74 22.24 -3.27 16.62
N GLU A 75 23.52 -3.01 16.93
CA GLU A 75 23.96 -1.98 17.87
C GLU A 75 23.69 -0.56 17.35
N LEU A 76 23.98 -0.28 16.07
CA LEU A 76 23.67 1.00 15.41
C LEU A 76 22.16 1.25 15.38
N THR A 77 21.37 0.24 15.04
CA THR A 77 19.90 0.29 15.03
C THR A 77 19.36 0.59 16.44
N ARG A 78 19.95 -0.04 17.47
CA ARG A 78 19.56 0.18 18.88
C ARG A 78 19.95 1.56 19.40
N ARG A 79 21.11 2.09 19.00
CA ARG A 79 21.56 3.44 19.37
C ARG A 79 20.79 4.55 18.66
N ALA A 80 20.35 4.31 17.42
CA ALA A 80 19.53 5.24 16.63
C ALA A 80 18.03 5.18 16.96
N GLY A 81 17.59 4.31 17.88
CA GLY A 81 16.18 4.17 18.25
C GLY A 81 15.26 3.68 17.11
N LEU A 82 15.85 3.12 16.05
CA LEU A 82 15.13 2.59 14.89
C LEU A 82 14.43 1.29 15.29
N SER A 83 13.13 1.18 15.04
CA SER A 83 12.37 -0.06 15.25
C SER A 83 11.42 -0.32 14.09
N ILE A 84 11.29 -1.59 13.71
CA ILE A 84 10.42 -2.05 12.63
C ILE A 84 9.55 -3.17 13.17
N GLN A 85 8.23 -3.02 13.07
CA GLN A 85 7.26 -4.02 13.51
C GLN A 85 6.32 -4.35 12.35
N TYR A 86 6.10 -5.64 12.10
CA TYR A 86 5.21 -6.11 11.04
C TYR A 86 3.94 -6.71 11.63
N TYR A 87 2.79 -6.25 11.13
CA TYR A 87 1.47 -6.76 11.46
C TYR A 87 0.90 -7.45 10.22
N PRO A 88 1.03 -8.79 10.11
CA PRO A 88 0.54 -9.53 8.95
C PRO A 88 -0.98 -9.62 8.94
N LEU A 89 -1.54 -9.69 7.73
CA LEU A 89 -2.93 -10.01 7.48
C LEU A 89 -2.99 -11.10 6.41
N ASP A 90 -3.59 -12.24 6.73
CA ASP A 90 -3.72 -13.34 5.78
C ASP A 90 -4.76 -12.95 4.72
N PRO A 91 -4.42 -12.98 3.42
CA PRO A 91 -5.33 -12.55 2.37
C PRO A 91 -6.44 -13.56 2.09
N GLY A 92 -7.62 -13.09 1.67
CA GLY A 92 -8.70 -13.94 1.15
C GLY A 92 -9.34 -14.95 2.12
N GLN A 93 -8.88 -15.06 3.37
CA GLN A 93 -9.37 -16.06 4.32
C GLN A 93 -10.08 -15.43 5.51
N HIS A 94 -11.42 -15.48 5.55
CA HIS A 94 -12.15 -15.08 6.76
C HIS A 94 -11.98 -16.14 7.86
N SER A 95 -11.40 -15.73 8.99
CA SER A 95 -11.26 -16.56 10.18
C SER A 95 -11.22 -15.67 11.44
N PRO A 96 -11.64 -16.18 12.61
CA PRO A 96 -11.50 -15.44 13.87
C PRO A 96 -10.06 -14.98 14.15
N GLU A 97 -9.07 -15.75 13.70
CA GLU A 97 -7.64 -15.40 13.81
C GLU A 97 -7.29 -14.20 12.93
N ARG A 98 -7.81 -14.13 11.70
CA ARG A 98 -7.62 -12.96 10.83
C ARG A 98 -8.23 -11.71 11.43
N ASP A 99 -9.42 -11.82 12.02
CA ASP A 99 -10.10 -10.67 12.64
C ASP A 99 -9.30 -10.12 13.84
N GLU A 100 -8.69 -11.00 14.64
CA GLU A 100 -7.78 -10.60 15.72
C GLU A 100 -6.52 -9.91 15.18
N LYS A 101 -5.89 -10.46 14.13
CA LYS A 101 -4.75 -9.83 13.45
C LYS A 101 -5.11 -8.46 12.87
N ALA A 102 -6.26 -8.35 12.22
CA ALA A 102 -6.78 -7.09 11.68
C ALA A 102 -7.03 -6.05 12.79
N ARG A 103 -7.63 -6.46 13.91
CA ARG A 103 -7.81 -5.60 15.09
C ARG A 103 -6.49 -5.08 15.62
N ALA A 104 -5.50 -5.97 15.78
CA ALA A 104 -4.17 -5.59 16.26
C ALA A 104 -3.47 -4.61 15.29
N LEU A 105 -3.57 -4.87 13.98
CA LEU A 105 -3.05 -4.02 12.92
C LEU A 105 -3.64 -2.61 12.98
N TYR A 106 -4.97 -2.48 12.96
CA TYR A 106 -5.63 -1.17 13.00
C TYR A 106 -5.42 -0.45 14.33
N ALA A 107 -5.37 -1.18 15.45
CA ALA A 107 -5.04 -0.61 16.74
C ALA A 107 -3.63 -0.02 16.75
N ALA A 108 -2.65 -0.75 16.20
CA ALA A 108 -1.27 -0.29 16.14
C ALA A 108 -1.10 0.92 15.20
N ALA A 109 -1.71 0.89 14.02
CA ALA A 109 -1.78 2.03 13.11
C ALA A 109 -2.40 3.25 13.80
N ARG A 110 -3.51 3.05 14.51
CA ARG A 110 -4.19 4.12 15.26
C ARG A 110 -3.28 4.74 16.32
N MET A 111 -2.54 3.95 17.10
CA MET A 111 -1.61 4.47 18.10
C MET A 111 -0.55 5.38 17.48
N VAL A 112 -0.06 5.06 16.27
CA VAL A 112 0.89 5.91 15.56
C VAL A 112 0.26 7.26 15.21
N ILE A 113 -0.98 7.28 14.72
CA ILE A 113 -1.71 8.53 14.44
C ILE A 113 -1.99 9.33 15.72
N GLU A 114 -2.44 8.65 16.78
CA GLU A 114 -2.72 9.28 18.07
C GLU A 114 -1.45 9.88 18.70
N SER A 115 -0.27 9.32 18.40
CA SER A 115 1.02 9.82 18.87
C SER A 115 1.47 11.15 18.23
N ALA A 116 0.81 11.61 17.15
CA ALA A 116 1.04 12.92 16.57
C ALA A 116 0.64 14.01 17.59
N LYS A 117 1.59 14.84 18.00
CA LYS A 117 1.33 15.92 18.95
C LYS A 117 0.45 17.00 18.29
N GLU A 118 -0.41 17.60 19.09
CA GLU A 118 -1.31 18.68 18.64
C GLU A 118 -0.68 20.03 18.99
N ASP A 119 0.57 20.22 18.56
CA ASP A 119 1.43 21.37 18.89
C ASP A 119 1.56 22.38 17.74
N GLY A 120 0.90 22.14 16.60
CA GLY A 120 0.95 23.00 15.41
C GLY A 120 2.14 22.75 14.49
N ASP A 121 3.22 22.13 14.99
CA ASP A 121 4.42 21.82 14.21
C ASP A 121 4.48 20.37 13.72
N SER A 122 3.64 19.51 14.29
CA SER A 122 3.51 18.12 13.88
C SER A 122 2.80 17.98 12.54
N ARG A 123 3.15 16.93 11.79
CA ARG A 123 2.70 16.70 10.42
C ARG A 123 2.29 15.26 10.21
N ILE A 124 1.25 15.07 9.41
CA ILE A 124 0.81 13.77 8.92
C ILE A 124 0.73 13.82 7.40
N TYR A 125 1.52 12.97 6.75
CA TYR A 125 1.52 12.83 5.29
C TYR A 125 1.04 11.44 4.91
N ALA A 126 0.01 11.35 4.08
CA ALA A 126 -0.57 10.08 3.67
C ALA A 126 -0.53 9.94 2.14
N VAL A 127 -0.10 8.78 1.66
CA VAL A 127 -0.19 8.37 0.26
C VAL A 127 -1.02 7.11 0.19
N ASN A 128 -1.99 7.11 -0.73
CA ASN A 128 -2.83 5.96 -1.01
C ASN A 128 -2.66 5.62 -2.48
N SER A 129 -2.43 4.34 -2.77
CA SER A 129 -2.23 3.86 -4.12
C SER A 129 -3.55 3.78 -4.89
N PHE A 130 -3.42 3.65 -6.20
CA PHE A 130 -4.54 3.38 -7.08
C PHE A 130 -5.30 2.13 -6.62
N VAL A 131 -6.63 2.25 -6.65
CA VAL A 131 -7.56 1.22 -6.20
C VAL A 131 -7.48 0.96 -4.70
N GLU A 132 -7.91 1.95 -3.91
CA GLU A 132 -8.54 1.67 -2.61
C GLU A 132 -9.96 1.13 -2.80
N VAL A 133 -10.23 0.33 -3.84
CA VAL A 133 -11.40 -0.55 -3.87
C VAL A 133 -11.08 -1.74 -2.98
N GLY A 134 -10.84 -1.42 -1.72
CA GLY A 134 -10.48 -2.31 -0.65
C GLY A 134 -11.68 -2.66 0.20
N VAL A 135 -12.83 -2.94 -0.43
CA VAL A 135 -13.71 -4.00 0.07
C VAL A 135 -14.46 -4.60 -1.13
N GLN A 136 -14.42 -5.93 -1.26
CA GLN A 136 -15.67 -6.61 -1.59
C GLN A 136 -16.73 -6.05 -0.62
N PRO A 137 -17.95 -5.69 -1.03
CA PRO A 137 -19.00 -5.14 -0.17
C PRO A 137 -19.42 -5.98 1.09
N GLY A 138 -18.59 -6.88 1.62
CA GLY A 138 -18.90 -7.82 2.70
C GLY A 138 -17.86 -8.01 3.82
N ASP A 139 -16.70 -7.33 3.89
CA ASP A 139 -15.80 -7.48 5.07
C ASP A 139 -16.29 -6.60 6.26
N VAL A 140 -17.51 -6.86 6.71
CA VAL A 140 -18.23 -6.15 7.78
C VAL A 140 -17.44 -6.17 9.11
N HIS A 141 -16.58 -7.17 9.28
CA HIS A 141 -15.89 -7.48 10.55
C HIS A 141 -14.76 -6.51 10.91
N VAL A 142 -14.16 -5.85 9.92
CA VAL A 142 -13.04 -4.92 10.14
C VAL A 142 -13.46 -3.45 10.01
N LYS A 143 -14.69 -3.20 9.54
CA LYS A 143 -15.25 -1.87 9.30
C LYS A 143 -15.12 -0.97 10.53
N ASP A 144 -15.50 -1.45 11.72
CA ASP A 144 -15.44 -0.67 12.96
C ASP A 144 -14.01 -0.26 13.35
N HIS A 145 -13.04 -1.16 13.16
CA HIS A 145 -11.64 -0.88 13.48
C HIS A 145 -11.00 0.10 12.49
N SER A 146 -11.33 -0.05 11.21
CA SER A 146 -10.94 0.91 10.17
C SER A 146 -11.57 2.28 10.41
N LEU A 147 -12.85 2.34 10.79
CA LEU A 147 -13.54 3.59 11.13
C LEU A 147 -12.88 4.29 12.32
N ARG A 148 -12.55 3.58 13.41
CA ARG A 148 -11.84 4.17 14.56
C ARG A 148 -10.46 4.71 14.19
N TYR A 149 -9.76 4.05 13.27
CA TYR A 149 -8.49 4.55 12.73
C TYR A 149 -8.70 5.86 11.95
N LEU A 150 -9.67 5.90 11.04
CA LEU A 150 -10.01 7.10 10.25
C LEU A 150 -10.54 8.24 11.14
N GLU A 151 -11.32 7.94 12.18
CA GLU A 151 -11.74 8.91 13.19
C GLU A 151 -10.56 9.54 13.94
N SER A 152 -9.50 8.78 14.15
CA SER A 152 -8.29 9.28 14.79
C SER A 152 -7.54 10.25 13.86
N LEU A 153 -7.53 9.99 12.55
CA LEU A 153 -7.05 10.94 11.55
C LEU A 153 -7.94 12.20 11.51
N ASN A 154 -9.26 12.03 11.48
CA ASN A 154 -10.23 13.14 11.48
C ASN A 154 -10.03 14.07 12.68
N ARG A 155 -9.77 13.52 13.87
CA ARG A 155 -9.51 14.30 15.08
C ARG A 155 -8.24 15.16 15.01
N LYS A 156 -7.32 14.86 14.09
CA LYS A 156 -6.09 15.63 13.85
C LYS A 156 -6.26 16.73 12.80
N LEU A 157 -7.34 16.74 12.02
CA LEU A 157 -7.58 17.75 10.99
C LEU A 157 -7.68 19.16 11.60
N GLY A 158 -6.76 20.04 11.20
CA GLY A 158 -6.65 21.40 11.73
C GLY A 158 -5.92 21.52 13.07
N LYS A 159 -5.35 20.43 13.58
CA LYS A 159 -4.46 20.43 14.76
C LYS A 159 -3.00 20.11 14.42
N VAL A 160 -2.80 19.48 13.27
CA VAL A 160 -1.50 19.15 12.67
C VAL A 160 -1.60 19.48 11.18
N THR A 161 -0.45 19.71 10.54
CA THR A 161 -0.42 19.80 9.07
C THR A 161 -0.77 18.44 8.48
N TYR A 162 -1.90 18.33 7.79
CA TYR A 162 -2.40 17.09 7.21
C TYR A 162 -2.40 17.18 5.68
N HIS A 163 -1.61 16.35 4.99
CA HIS A 163 -1.61 16.30 3.53
C HIS A 163 -1.73 14.86 3.06
N ARG A 164 -2.80 14.58 2.31
CA ARG A 164 -3.08 13.30 1.69
C ARG A 164 -3.01 13.37 0.17
N ILE A 165 -2.34 12.39 -0.43
CA ILE A 165 -2.23 12.18 -1.87
C ILE A 165 -2.94 10.86 -2.22
N VAL A 166 -3.88 10.92 -3.14
CA VAL A 166 -4.53 9.77 -3.76
C VAL A 166 -3.87 9.54 -5.12
N GLN A 167 -3.24 8.40 -5.30
CA GLN A 167 -2.67 8.01 -6.58
C GLN A 167 -3.76 7.35 -7.43
N LEU A 168 -3.94 7.81 -8.66
CA LEU A 168 -4.95 7.32 -9.59
C LEU A 168 -4.28 6.71 -10.83
N SER A 169 -4.94 5.76 -11.50
CA SER A 169 -4.39 5.20 -12.74
C SER A 169 -4.32 6.25 -13.85
N HIS A 170 -3.58 5.97 -14.93
CA HIS A 170 -3.54 6.88 -16.08
C HIS A 170 -4.92 7.08 -16.72
N PHE A 171 -5.72 6.01 -16.75
CA PHE A 171 -7.10 6.09 -17.22
C PHE A 171 -7.95 7.01 -16.34
N ASP A 172 -7.93 6.83 -15.02
CA ASP A 172 -8.76 7.63 -14.10
C ASP A 172 -8.31 9.09 -14.04
N MET A 173 -7.00 9.36 -14.11
CA MET A 173 -6.47 10.73 -14.20
C MET A 173 -6.94 11.42 -15.47
N ASN A 174 -6.78 10.78 -16.64
CA ASN A 174 -7.23 11.34 -17.91
C ASN A 174 -8.75 11.58 -17.93
N ARG A 175 -9.50 10.68 -17.31
CA ARG A 175 -10.95 10.79 -17.18
C ARG A 175 -11.34 12.02 -16.36
N LEU A 176 -10.74 12.22 -15.19
CA LEU A 176 -10.94 13.42 -14.39
C LEU A 176 -10.49 14.68 -15.12
N GLU A 177 -9.39 14.65 -15.89
CA GLU A 177 -8.91 15.80 -16.67
C GLU A 177 -9.94 16.26 -17.70
N ARG A 178 -10.61 15.32 -18.39
CA ARG A 178 -11.64 15.64 -19.38
C ARG A 178 -12.97 16.04 -18.74
N HIS A 179 -13.30 15.45 -17.60
CA HIS A 179 -14.58 15.65 -16.90
C HIS A 179 -14.34 16.06 -15.45
N PRO A 180 -14.18 17.38 -15.17
CA PRO A 180 -13.68 17.79 -13.89
C PRO A 180 -14.54 17.51 -12.67
N ASP A 181 -15.83 17.26 -12.89
CA ASP A 181 -16.84 16.97 -11.87
C ASP A 181 -17.11 15.46 -11.73
N GLU A 182 -16.41 14.62 -12.50
CA GLU A 182 -16.57 13.18 -12.40
C GLU A 182 -16.12 12.68 -11.02
N SER A 183 -16.89 11.75 -10.49
CA SER A 183 -16.65 11.18 -9.17
C SER A 183 -15.49 10.20 -9.22
N ILE A 184 -14.74 10.11 -8.11
CA ILE A 184 -13.81 9.00 -7.84
C ILE A 184 -14.39 8.01 -6.81
N SER A 185 -15.65 8.19 -6.40
CA SER A 185 -16.28 7.40 -5.34
C SER A 185 -16.28 5.90 -5.59
N GLU A 186 -16.28 5.49 -6.85
CA GLU A 186 -16.21 4.09 -7.28
C GLU A 186 -14.81 3.48 -7.18
N LEU A 187 -13.78 4.31 -7.00
CA LEU A 187 -12.37 3.91 -6.88
C LEU A 187 -11.91 3.80 -5.42
N VAL A 188 -12.74 4.23 -4.48
CA VAL A 188 -12.38 4.41 -3.06
C VAL A 188 -13.43 3.71 -2.20
N ALA A 189 -12.98 2.98 -1.18
CA ALA A 189 -13.85 2.37 -0.19
C ALA A 189 -14.71 3.42 0.54
N GLU A 190 -15.97 3.08 0.85
CA GLU A 190 -16.97 4.00 1.41
C GLU A 190 -16.49 4.73 2.68
N ASN A 191 -15.80 4.02 3.58
CA ASN A 191 -15.23 4.57 4.81
C ASN A 191 -14.13 5.60 4.52
N TYR A 192 -13.26 5.36 3.54
CA TYR A 192 -12.24 6.31 3.13
C TYR A 192 -12.85 7.52 2.42
N LEU A 193 -13.91 7.32 1.64
CA LEU A 193 -14.63 8.41 0.98
C LEU A 193 -15.20 9.40 2.00
N ALA A 194 -15.77 8.91 3.11
CA ALA A 194 -16.23 9.76 4.21
C ALA A 194 -15.07 10.58 4.80
N HIS A 195 -13.93 9.96 5.07
CA HIS A 195 -12.75 10.66 5.56
C HIS A 195 -12.21 11.70 4.57
N TYR A 196 -12.20 11.40 3.26
CA TYR A 196 -11.77 12.35 2.22
C TYR A 196 -12.62 13.61 2.19
N ARG A 197 -13.93 13.47 2.38
CA ARG A 197 -14.83 14.62 2.50
C ARG A 197 -14.48 15.50 3.70
N GLU A 198 -14.13 14.89 4.83
CA GLU A 198 -13.72 15.64 6.03
C GLU A 198 -12.40 16.41 5.82
N ILE A 199 -11.43 15.84 5.09
CA ILE A 199 -10.20 16.57 4.70
C ILE A 199 -10.55 17.81 3.88
N VAL A 200 -11.38 17.64 2.84
CA VAL A 200 -11.74 18.75 1.94
C VAL A 200 -12.51 19.84 2.69
N LYS A 201 -13.49 19.46 3.54
CA LYS A 201 -14.22 20.42 4.39
C LYS A 201 -13.27 21.17 5.33
N ALA A 202 -12.33 20.48 5.96
CA ALA A 202 -11.36 21.11 6.84
C ALA A 202 -10.50 22.13 6.08
N GLY A 203 -10.00 21.78 4.89
CA GLY A 203 -9.25 22.71 4.03
C GLY A 203 -10.06 23.93 3.61
N GLN A 204 -11.34 23.76 3.27
CA GLN A 204 -12.26 24.87 2.95
C GLN A 204 -12.51 25.80 4.16
N GLN A 205 -12.37 25.29 5.38
CA GLN A 205 -12.44 26.08 6.63
C GLN A 205 -11.11 26.77 6.97
N GLY A 206 -10.11 26.74 6.08
CA GLY A 206 -8.80 27.35 6.30
C GLY A 206 -7.86 26.55 7.20
N LYS A 207 -8.20 25.29 7.52
CA LYS A 207 -7.30 24.40 8.27
C LYS A 207 -6.19 23.88 7.35
N GLU A 208 -5.04 23.52 7.93
CA GLU A 208 -3.94 22.88 7.21
C GLU A 208 -4.27 21.41 6.86
N ALA A 209 -5.25 21.21 6.00
CA ALA A 209 -5.74 19.91 5.55
C ALA A 209 -5.88 19.92 4.02
N VAL A 210 -5.10 19.09 3.34
CA VAL A 210 -5.03 19.05 1.88
C VAL A 210 -5.28 17.62 1.38
N LEU A 211 -6.14 17.50 0.38
CA LEU A 211 -6.37 16.27 -0.38
C LEU A 211 -6.06 16.54 -1.87
N GLU A 212 -5.12 15.79 -2.41
CA GLU A 212 -4.71 15.89 -3.82
C GLU A 212 -4.80 14.54 -4.52
N ALA A 213 -5.04 14.56 -5.84
CA ALA A 213 -4.92 13.42 -6.71
C ALA A 213 -3.72 13.56 -7.64
N VAL A 214 -2.97 12.47 -7.85
CA VAL A 214 -1.83 12.39 -8.75
C VAL A 214 -1.85 11.07 -9.54
N LEU A 215 -1.23 11.02 -10.72
CA LEU A 215 -0.97 9.79 -11.44
C LEU A 215 -0.09 8.85 -10.62
N GLY A 216 -0.56 7.62 -10.41
CA GLY A 216 0.15 6.54 -9.75
C GLY A 216 1.29 6.03 -10.61
N LYS A 217 2.50 6.04 -10.03
CA LYS A 217 3.68 5.39 -10.62
C LYS A 217 3.96 4.01 -10.02
N TYR A 218 3.56 3.81 -8.76
CA TYR A 218 3.81 2.59 -8.00
C TYR A 218 2.64 2.34 -7.04
N PRO A 219 2.26 1.07 -6.78
CA PRO A 219 1.22 0.72 -5.83
C PRO A 219 1.76 0.83 -4.39
N THR A 220 2.01 2.04 -3.91
CA THR A 220 2.57 2.26 -2.58
C THR A 220 1.62 3.08 -1.73
N CYS A 221 1.22 2.54 -0.59
CA CYS A 221 0.44 3.27 0.39
C CYS A 221 1.23 3.40 1.69
N PHE A 222 1.29 4.61 2.21
CA PHE A 222 1.92 4.84 3.50
C PHE A 222 1.37 6.07 4.21
N VAL A 223 1.56 6.11 5.52
CA VAL A 223 1.29 7.28 6.35
C VAL A 223 2.53 7.61 7.18
N LEU A 224 3.00 8.83 7.08
CA LEU A 224 4.09 9.39 7.86
C LEU A 224 3.52 10.28 8.96
N VAL A 225 4.04 10.14 10.17
CA VAL A 225 3.78 11.01 11.30
C VAL A 225 5.10 11.58 11.77
N GLN A 226 5.25 12.90 11.72
CA GLN A 226 6.44 13.62 12.18
C GLN A 226 6.03 14.61 13.25
N ASN A 227 6.61 14.51 14.45
CA ASN A 227 6.46 15.53 15.48
C ASN A 227 7.60 16.54 15.39
N ALA A 228 7.43 17.71 16.01
CA ALA A 228 8.47 18.74 16.03
C ALA A 228 9.85 18.23 16.50
N ALA A 229 9.86 17.34 17.50
CA ALA A 229 11.08 16.76 18.06
C ALA A 229 11.79 15.76 17.12
N ASP A 230 11.08 15.21 16.12
CA ASP A 230 11.63 14.25 15.16
C ASP A 230 12.42 14.95 14.03
N GLY A 231 12.45 16.29 14.04
CA GLY A 231 13.14 17.09 13.03
C GLY A 231 12.51 16.96 11.64
N LYS A 232 13.30 17.22 10.60
CA LYS A 232 12.81 17.26 9.21
C LYS A 232 12.61 15.87 8.59
N TYR A 233 13.40 14.91 9.01
CA TYR A 233 13.51 13.60 8.33
C TYR A 233 13.12 12.42 9.22
N GLY A 234 13.02 12.60 10.55
CA GLY A 234 12.60 11.56 11.46
C GLY A 234 11.09 11.43 11.58
N GLY A 235 10.65 10.40 12.30
CA GLY A 235 9.27 10.23 12.72
C GLY A 235 8.84 8.77 12.79
N ARG A 236 7.58 8.53 12.42
CA ARG A 236 6.97 7.21 12.35
C ARG A 236 6.32 7.00 10.99
N LEU A 237 6.40 5.78 10.49
CA LEU A 237 5.89 5.37 9.19
C LEU A 237 4.99 4.15 9.37
N ILE A 238 3.76 4.24 8.87
CA ILE A 238 2.89 3.12 8.60
C ILE A 238 3.03 2.83 7.11
N TRP A 239 3.66 1.72 6.73
CA TRP A 239 3.78 1.30 5.33
C TRP A 239 2.88 0.11 5.09
N GLN A 240 1.85 0.28 4.24
CA GLN A 240 0.89 -0.77 3.94
C GLN A 240 1.40 -1.65 2.80
N MET A 241 1.31 -2.95 3.00
CA MET A 241 1.70 -3.97 2.04
C MET A 241 0.45 -4.49 1.34
N HIS A 242 0.51 -4.58 0.03
CA HIS A 242 -0.60 -5.01 -0.80
C HIS A 242 -0.17 -6.14 -1.72
N GLN A 243 -1.13 -6.96 -2.13
CA GLN A 243 -0.96 -7.94 -3.20
C GLN A 243 -2.06 -7.77 -4.24
N HIS A 244 -1.77 -8.08 -5.50
CA HIS A 244 -2.78 -8.10 -6.55
C HIS A 244 -3.79 -9.24 -6.31
N VAL A 245 -5.06 -8.98 -6.62
CA VAL A 245 -6.13 -9.98 -6.54
C VAL A 245 -6.43 -10.47 -7.94
N ASP A 246 -6.08 -11.72 -8.21
CA ASP A 246 -6.35 -12.37 -9.50
C ASP A 246 -7.86 -12.54 -9.73
N GLY A 247 -8.30 -12.44 -11.00
CA GLY A 247 -9.68 -12.73 -11.41
C GLY A 247 -10.70 -11.60 -11.15
N ARG A 248 -10.26 -10.38 -10.83
CA ARG A 248 -11.13 -9.20 -10.75
C ARG A 248 -11.27 -8.51 -12.12
N PRO A 249 -12.39 -7.80 -12.39
CA PRO A 249 -12.58 -7.05 -13.64
C PRO A 249 -11.53 -5.98 -13.90
N ARG A 250 -10.82 -5.56 -12.85
CA ARG A 250 -9.73 -4.57 -12.88
C ARG A 250 -8.44 -5.26 -12.43
N GLU A 251 -7.49 -5.41 -13.36
CA GLU A 251 -6.18 -6.04 -13.13
C GLU A 251 -5.33 -5.31 -12.07
N ASP A 252 -5.69 -4.06 -11.75
CA ASP A 252 -5.04 -3.22 -10.76
C ASP A 252 -5.66 -3.34 -9.35
N THR A 253 -6.59 -4.27 -9.12
CA THR A 253 -7.19 -4.48 -7.79
C THR A 253 -6.18 -5.09 -6.83
N VAL A 254 -6.06 -4.50 -5.63
CA VAL A 254 -5.14 -4.97 -4.59
C VAL A 254 -5.84 -5.25 -3.25
N GLU A 255 -5.33 -6.23 -2.50
CA GLU A 255 -5.76 -6.56 -1.13
C GLU A 255 -4.62 -6.28 -0.14
N LEU A 256 -4.96 -5.76 1.05
CA LEU A 256 -4.02 -5.51 2.13
C LEU A 256 -3.52 -6.84 2.73
N THR A 257 -2.20 -7.03 2.78
CA THR A 257 -1.54 -8.22 3.35
C THR A 257 -0.86 -7.94 4.68
N GLY A 258 -0.82 -6.68 5.11
CA GLY A 258 -0.27 -6.27 6.39
C GLY A 258 0.25 -4.84 6.37
N ILE A 259 0.79 -4.40 7.52
CA ILE A 259 1.50 -3.12 7.61
C ILE A 259 2.83 -3.29 8.33
N TYR A 260 3.82 -2.49 7.92
CA TYR A 260 4.99 -2.20 8.73
C TYR A 260 4.77 -0.90 9.50
N ILE A 261 5.05 -0.93 10.80
CA ILE A 261 5.20 0.27 11.63
C ILE A 261 6.69 0.46 11.91
N ILE A 262 7.23 1.58 11.42
CA ILE A 262 8.63 1.91 11.51
C ILE A 262 8.75 3.19 12.35
N ASN A 263 9.48 3.12 13.46
CA ASN A 263 9.87 4.29 14.25
C ASN A 263 11.32 4.61 13.93
N ASP A 264 11.59 5.76 13.36
CA ASP A 264 12.89 6.17 12.84
C ASP A 264 13.14 7.63 13.24
N PRO A 265 13.56 7.89 14.49
CA PRO A 265 13.69 9.26 15.00
C PRO A 265 14.80 10.05 14.29
N ASP A 266 15.84 9.37 13.79
CA ASP A 266 16.96 10.01 13.11
C ASP A 266 16.74 10.18 11.59
N GLY A 267 15.68 9.58 11.05
CA GLY A 267 15.24 9.79 9.67
C GLY A 267 16.06 9.08 8.59
N ILE A 268 16.72 7.98 8.95
CA ILE A 268 17.57 7.19 8.04
C ILE A 268 16.74 6.61 6.89
N PHE A 269 15.55 6.13 7.20
CA PHE A 269 14.61 5.49 6.28
C PHE A 269 13.46 6.45 5.90
N ILE A 270 12.87 7.13 6.89
CA ILE A 270 11.73 8.02 6.69
C ILE A 270 12.08 9.22 5.80
N GLY A 271 13.34 9.70 5.83
CA GLY A 271 13.78 10.76 4.93
C GLY A 271 13.58 10.43 3.45
N THR A 272 13.62 9.15 3.07
CA THR A 272 13.32 8.71 1.69
C THR A 272 11.83 8.77 1.37
N PHE A 273 10.96 8.40 2.31
CA PHE A 273 9.50 8.49 2.14
C PHE A 273 9.03 9.94 2.13
N VAL A 274 9.64 10.82 2.94
CA VAL A 274 9.39 12.27 2.90
C VAL A 274 9.79 12.84 1.54
N ARG A 275 10.96 12.47 1.01
CA ARG A 275 11.37 12.87 -0.34
C ARG A 275 10.39 12.35 -1.40
N TRP A 276 10.03 11.07 -1.34
CA TRP A 276 9.08 10.48 -2.26
C TRP A 276 7.72 11.17 -2.23
N PHE A 277 7.17 11.47 -1.05
CA PHE A 277 5.94 12.26 -0.92
C PHE A 277 6.06 13.62 -1.63
N ASN A 278 7.16 14.32 -1.40
CA ASN A 278 7.42 15.61 -2.04
C ASN A 278 7.60 15.49 -3.55
N ASP A 279 8.22 14.42 -4.04
CA ASP A 279 8.40 14.15 -5.45
C ASP A 279 7.06 13.84 -6.12
N LEU A 280 6.18 13.05 -5.48
CA LEU A 280 4.81 12.84 -5.97
C LEU A 280 4.05 14.15 -6.08
N ARG A 281 4.18 15.02 -5.08
CA ARG A 281 3.58 16.36 -5.06
C ARG A 281 4.17 17.31 -6.11
N ALA A 282 5.47 17.18 -6.41
CA ALA A 282 6.18 18.06 -7.33
C ALA A 282 6.06 17.62 -8.79
N ALA A 283 6.05 16.31 -9.05
CA ALA A 283 6.20 15.72 -10.38
C ALA A 283 5.00 15.92 -11.30
N GLN A 284 3.87 16.45 -10.82
CA GLN A 284 2.67 16.56 -11.65
C GLN A 284 2.06 17.94 -11.62
N ARG A 285 2.06 18.55 -12.80
CA ARG A 285 1.27 19.72 -13.14
C ARG A 285 0.33 19.33 -14.29
N PRO A 286 -0.98 19.62 -14.17
CA PRO A 286 -1.61 20.35 -13.07
C PRO A 286 -1.74 19.51 -11.78
N ARG A 287 -1.38 20.11 -10.64
CA ARG A 287 -1.74 19.57 -9.32
C ARG A 287 -3.24 19.65 -9.18
N ARG A 288 -3.87 18.57 -8.72
CA ARG A 288 -5.32 18.53 -8.62
C ARG A 288 -5.77 18.33 -7.19
N HIS A 289 -6.29 19.41 -6.61
CA HIS A 289 -7.03 19.32 -5.36
C HIS A 289 -8.37 18.62 -5.61
N LEU A 290 -8.65 17.59 -4.83
CA LEU A 290 -9.95 16.93 -4.88
C LEU A 290 -10.97 17.80 -4.16
N THR A 291 -12.13 18.00 -4.79
CA THR A 291 -13.23 18.79 -4.24
C THR A 291 -14.37 17.89 -3.76
N LEU A 292 -15.35 18.45 -3.06
CA LEU A 292 -16.56 17.69 -2.69
C LEU A 292 -17.36 17.21 -3.91
N ALA A 293 -17.31 17.92 -5.04
CA ALA A 293 -17.92 17.46 -6.30
C ALA A 293 -17.28 16.15 -6.78
N ASN A 294 -15.94 16.06 -6.74
CA ASN A 294 -15.20 14.85 -7.11
C ASN A 294 -15.47 13.66 -6.18
N LEU A 295 -15.94 13.90 -4.95
CA LEU A 295 -16.15 12.85 -3.94
C LEU A 295 -17.62 12.43 -3.80
N ASN A 296 -18.55 13.27 -4.23
CA ASN A 296 -19.98 13.00 -4.15
C ASN A 296 -20.57 12.62 -5.50
N GLY A 297 -19.86 12.95 -6.59
CA GLY A 297 -20.46 13.16 -7.89
C GLY A 297 -21.40 14.37 -7.86
N THR A 298 -21.60 15.01 -9.00
CA THR A 298 -22.83 15.76 -9.20
C THR A 298 -24.00 14.75 -9.19
N ALA A 299 -25.03 15.01 -8.39
CA ALA A 299 -26.30 14.27 -8.46
C ALA A 299 -26.77 14.18 -9.93
N PRO A 300 -27.50 13.11 -10.28
CA PRO A 300 -27.31 12.37 -11.51
C PRO A 300 -27.54 13.22 -12.77
N VAL A 301 -26.76 12.93 -13.82
CA VAL A 301 -27.24 13.03 -15.20
C VAL A 301 -28.66 12.50 -15.19
N GLU A 302 -29.63 13.34 -15.56
CA GLU A 302 -31.01 12.92 -15.74
C GLU A 302 -30.99 11.54 -16.37
N ARG A 303 -31.54 10.54 -15.67
CA ARG A 303 -32.01 9.36 -16.35
C ARG A 303 -32.96 9.93 -17.39
N THR A 304 -32.54 9.97 -18.65
CA THR A 304 -33.46 10.01 -19.75
C THR A 304 -34.38 8.85 -19.45
N THR A 305 -35.56 9.16 -18.94
CA THR A 305 -36.66 8.22 -18.85
C THR A 305 -36.71 7.62 -20.24
N THR A 306 -36.30 6.36 -20.35
CA THR A 306 -36.76 5.48 -21.41
C THR A 306 -38.26 5.42 -21.21
N ALA A 307 -38.94 6.45 -21.72
CA ALA A 307 -40.32 6.36 -22.12
C ALA A 307 -40.36 5.10 -22.98
N THR A 308 -41.13 4.15 -22.49
CA THR A 308 -41.54 2.92 -23.15
C THR A 308 -41.61 3.16 -24.66
N PRO A 309 -40.87 2.43 -25.50
CA PRO A 309 -41.10 2.51 -26.93
C PRO A 309 -42.54 2.12 -27.16
N ALA A 310 -43.35 3.07 -27.64
CA ALA A 310 -44.70 2.81 -28.09
C ALA A 310 -44.65 1.64 -29.07
N THR A 311 -45.52 0.67 -28.80
CA THR A 311 -45.79 -0.52 -29.60
C THR A 311 -45.67 -0.23 -31.10
N PRO A 312 -44.84 -0.96 -31.86
CA PRO A 312 -44.75 -0.73 -33.30
C PRO A 312 -46.10 -1.06 -33.94
N ARG A 313 -46.73 -0.04 -34.54
CA ARG A 313 -47.88 -0.20 -35.42
C ARG A 313 -47.52 -1.22 -36.52
N PRO A 314 -48.36 -2.24 -36.78
CA PRO A 314 -48.09 -3.16 -37.88
C PRO A 314 -48.10 -2.38 -39.20
N ARG A 315 -46.98 -2.46 -39.94
CA ARG A 315 -46.88 -1.98 -41.31
C ARG A 315 -47.91 -2.72 -42.16
N ARG A 316 -48.82 -1.95 -42.79
CA ARG A 316 -49.69 -2.46 -43.85
C ARG A 316 -48.84 -3.05 -44.99
N PRO A 317 -49.22 -4.19 -45.58
CA PRO A 317 -48.52 -4.77 -46.71
C PRO A 317 -48.78 -3.93 -47.97
N TRP A 318 -47.71 -3.44 -48.59
CA TRP A 318 -47.74 -2.90 -49.95
C TRP A 318 -47.76 -4.08 -50.93
N TRP A 319 -48.86 -4.22 -51.67
CA TRP A 319 -49.00 -5.18 -52.76
C TRP A 319 -48.51 -4.57 -54.08
N PRO A 320 -47.95 -5.38 -54.99
CA PRO A 320 -47.43 -4.91 -56.27
C PRO A 320 -48.56 -4.71 -57.29
N GLY A 321 -48.49 -3.60 -58.02
CA GLY A 321 -49.45 -3.24 -59.05
C GLY A 321 -49.38 -4.16 -60.28
N ARG A 322 -50.55 -4.38 -60.89
CA ARG A 322 -50.70 -4.80 -62.28
C ARG A 322 -51.91 -4.10 -62.88
N ARG A 323 -51.68 -3.17 -63.80
CA ARG A 323 -52.04 -3.26 -65.23
C ARG A 323 -51.79 -1.91 -65.93
N ALA A 324 -51.15 -1.99 -67.09
CA ALA A 324 -51.05 -0.98 -68.14
C ALA A 324 -52.46 -0.67 -68.73
N PRO A 325 -52.68 0.27 -69.69
CA PRO A 325 -51.88 0.42 -70.92
C PRO A 325 -51.75 1.83 -71.55
N ALA A 326 -50.91 1.85 -72.60
CA ALA A 326 -51.03 2.57 -73.88
C ALA A 326 -50.77 4.09 -74.00
N ASP A 327 -50.02 4.38 -75.07
CA ASP A 327 -49.98 5.58 -75.94
C ASP A 327 -49.35 6.86 -75.37
N GLN A 328 -48.53 7.64 -76.08
CA GLN A 328 -48.04 7.66 -77.46
C GLN A 328 -46.98 8.80 -77.57
N VAL A 329 -46.26 8.82 -78.69
CA VAL A 329 -45.56 9.95 -79.37
C VAL A 329 -44.07 10.21 -79.11
N GLU A 330 -43.37 10.13 -80.24
CA GLU A 330 -42.02 10.50 -80.64
C GLU A 330 -41.59 11.94 -80.29
N GLU A 331 -40.28 12.18 -80.18
CA GLU A 331 -39.59 13.11 -81.09
C GLU A 331 -38.05 12.98 -80.97
N ARG A 332 -37.47 12.50 -82.07
CA ARG A 332 -36.11 12.67 -82.65
C ARG A 332 -34.83 12.34 -81.88
#